data_AF-A0A1A0URF9-F1
#
_entry.id   AF-A0A1A0URF9-F1
#
_cell.length_a   1.000
_cell.length_b   1.000
_cell.length_c   1.000
_cell.angle_alpha   90.00
_cell.angle_beta   90.00
_cell.angle_gamma   90.00
#
_symmetry.space_group_name_H-M   'P 1'
#
loop_
_entity.id
_entity.type
_entity.pdbx_description
1 polymer ?
#
loop_
_entity_poly.entity_id
_entity_poly.type
_entity_poly.pdbx_seq_one_letter_code
_entity_poly.pdbx_strand_id
1 'polypeptide(L)'
;MALTWQGWQSYGGGRAKHDAYGIWSVTEFHLDGALHPPMTTDEQRWQRVVFDQPELVTYQRMNGELVSAPALFDDTAGTLEVSGTATLTVERLTPDQLRLHGHLDGRPVAMSLRRMDHNSFPLRTRGFNWVQDYPYFR
;
A
#
# COMPACT_ATOMS: atom_id res chain seq x y z
N MET A 1 -3.50 9.97 -39.12
CA MET A 1 -2.13 10.36 -38.75
C MET A 1 -2.23 11.45 -37.69
N ALA A 2 -1.69 11.38 -36.48
CA ALA A 2 -0.91 10.36 -35.81
C ALA A 2 -1.10 10.56 -34.29
N LEU A 3 -1.36 9.48 -33.55
CA LEU A 3 -1.02 9.44 -32.12
C LEU A 3 0.50 9.51 -32.01
N THR A 4 1.04 10.29 -31.08
CA THR A 4 2.35 9.98 -30.45
C THR A 4 2.45 10.66 -29.08
N TRP A 5 1.88 10.01 -28.06
CA TRP A 5 2.20 10.22 -26.63
C TRP A 5 3.54 9.53 -26.29
N GLN A 6 4.56 9.67 -27.13
CA GLN A 6 5.77 8.83 -27.07
C GLN A 6 7.04 9.60 -26.70
N GLY A 7 6.94 10.85 -26.26
CA GLY A 7 8.10 11.74 -26.07
C GLY A 7 8.52 12.09 -24.64
N TRP A 8 7.86 11.60 -23.59
CA TRP A 8 8.10 12.09 -22.21
C TRP A 8 8.86 11.15 -21.28
N GLN A 9 9.31 9.98 -21.74
CA GLN A 9 9.84 8.92 -20.86
C GLN A 9 11.37 8.79 -20.83
N SER A 10 12.14 9.76 -21.28
CA SER A 10 13.57 9.53 -21.51
C SER A 10 14.44 10.61 -20.87
N TYR A 11 15.01 10.27 -19.71
CA TYR A 11 16.24 10.84 -19.12
C TYR A 11 16.15 12.09 -18.22
N GLY A 12 15.13 12.20 -17.36
CA GLY A 12 15.25 13.06 -16.18
C GLY A 12 14.00 13.08 -15.32
N GLY A 13 14.08 12.68 -14.04
CA GLY A 13 13.09 12.95 -12.96
C GLY A 13 11.60 12.62 -13.21
N GLY A 14 11.27 12.03 -14.37
CA GLY A 14 9.94 11.91 -14.94
C GLY A 14 9.74 10.54 -15.59
N ARG A 15 10.24 9.49 -14.94
CA ARG A 15 9.70 8.14 -15.18
C ARG A 15 8.19 8.21 -14.92
N ALA A 16 7.38 7.63 -15.81
CA ALA A 16 5.95 7.50 -15.54
C ALA A 16 5.80 6.80 -14.20
N LYS A 17 5.22 7.51 -13.24
CA LYS A 17 4.98 7.00 -11.91
C LYS A 17 3.79 6.06 -12.01
N HIS A 18 3.87 4.91 -11.37
CA HIS A 18 2.73 4.00 -11.25
C HIS A 18 1.52 4.76 -10.74
N ASP A 19 0.34 4.30 -11.16
CA ASP A 19 -0.90 4.80 -10.59
C ASP A 19 -0.95 4.54 -9.09
N ALA A 20 -0.14 3.65 -8.50
CA ALA A 20 -0.04 3.50 -7.05
C ALA A 20 0.88 4.52 -6.34
N TYR A 21 1.56 5.42 -7.06
CA TYR A 21 2.63 6.25 -6.50
C TYR A 21 2.20 7.06 -5.25
N GLY A 22 2.99 6.93 -4.19
CA GLY A 22 2.80 7.64 -2.92
C GLY A 22 3.05 6.77 -1.70
N ILE A 23 2.82 7.38 -0.54
CA ILE A 23 2.84 6.73 0.77
C ILE A 23 1.40 6.51 1.19
N TRP A 24 1.08 5.28 1.61
CA TRP A 24 -0.28 4.85 1.90
C TRP A 24 -0.35 4.22 3.29
N SER A 25 -1.34 4.65 4.08
CA SER A 25 -1.70 3.98 5.33
C SER A 25 -2.71 2.87 5.03
N VAL A 26 -2.49 1.68 5.60
CA VAL A 26 -3.43 0.56 5.50
C VAL A 26 -4.51 0.73 6.57
N THR A 27 -5.71 1.14 6.15
CA THR A 27 -6.84 1.42 7.05
C THR A 27 -7.63 0.17 7.37
N GLU A 28 -7.76 -0.76 6.42
CA GLU A 28 -8.41 -2.07 6.63
C GLU A 28 -7.51 -3.15 6.05
N PHE A 29 -7.45 -4.31 6.71
CA PHE A 29 -6.67 -5.46 6.30
C PHE A 29 -7.46 -6.73 6.59
N HIS A 30 -7.83 -7.46 5.54
CA HIS A 30 -8.48 -8.74 5.64
C HIS A 30 -7.54 -9.83 5.13
N LEU A 31 -7.40 -10.91 5.89
CA LEU A 31 -6.62 -12.09 5.52
C LEU A 31 -7.48 -13.32 5.74
N ASP A 32 -7.55 -14.20 4.74
CA ASP A 32 -8.52 -15.30 4.69
C ASP A 32 -9.96 -14.86 4.99
N GLY A 33 -10.31 -13.63 4.59
CA GLY A 33 -11.62 -13.01 4.81
C GLY A 33 -11.84 -12.42 6.22
N ALA A 34 -11.00 -12.74 7.21
CA ALA A 34 -11.09 -12.18 8.56
C ALA A 34 -10.45 -10.79 8.63
N LEU A 35 -11.06 -9.86 9.37
CA LEU A 35 -10.47 -8.55 9.65
C LEU A 35 -9.32 -8.68 10.65
N HIS A 36 -8.15 -8.17 10.29
CA HIS A 36 -6.99 -8.05 11.17
C HIS A 36 -6.88 -6.61 11.70
N PRO A 37 -7.21 -6.36 12.99
CA PRO A 37 -7.04 -5.05 13.59
C PRO A 37 -5.56 -4.64 13.67
N PRO A 38 -5.24 -3.34 13.76
CA PRO A 38 -3.87 -2.83 13.77
C PRO A 38 -3.14 -3.09 15.09
N MET A 39 -2.92 -4.36 15.43
CA MET A 39 -2.19 -4.80 16.62
C MET A 39 -0.69 -4.86 16.33
N THR A 40 0.15 -4.29 17.21
CA THR A 40 1.62 -4.28 17.04
C THR A 40 2.25 -5.68 17.03
N THR A 41 1.54 -6.66 17.57
CA THR A 41 1.93 -8.08 17.63
C THR A 41 1.51 -8.88 16.40
N ASP A 42 0.73 -8.30 15.48
CA ASP A 42 0.35 -8.98 14.23
C ASP A 42 1.50 -8.85 13.21
N GLU A 43 2.19 -9.97 12.97
CA GLU A 43 3.33 -10.04 12.06
C GLU A 43 2.93 -10.04 10.58
N GLN A 44 1.67 -10.38 10.27
CA GLN A 44 1.16 -10.51 8.90
C GLN A 44 0.62 -9.18 8.39
N ARG A 45 0.01 -8.39 9.27
CA ARG A 45 -0.62 -7.13 8.90
C ARG A 45 0.40 -6.08 8.49
N TRP A 46 0.17 -5.46 7.34
CA TRP A 46 0.93 -4.28 6.92
C TRP A 46 0.30 -3.02 7.51
N GLN A 47 1.15 -2.13 8.02
CA GLN A 47 0.76 -0.82 8.54
C GLN A 47 0.74 0.24 7.42
N ARG A 48 1.76 0.22 6.56
CA ARG A 48 1.96 1.18 5.47
C ARG A 48 2.51 0.50 4.24
N VAL A 49 2.23 1.08 3.07
CA VAL A 49 2.81 0.70 1.79
C VAL A 49 3.31 1.94 1.08
N VAL A 50 4.50 1.87 0.51
CA VAL A 50 5.18 2.95 -0.19
C VAL A 50 5.51 2.50 -1.60
N PHE A 51 5.02 3.28 -2.56
CA PHE A 51 5.31 3.14 -3.98
C PHE A 51 6.04 4.41 -4.42
N ASP A 52 7.36 4.40 -4.37
CA ASP A 52 8.22 5.54 -4.73
C ASP A 52 9.08 5.26 -5.97
N GLN A 53 9.45 3.99 -6.20
CA GLN A 53 10.23 3.53 -7.33
C GLN A 53 9.51 2.43 -8.10
N PRO A 54 9.73 2.31 -9.43
CA PRO A 54 8.97 1.33 -10.21
C PRO A 54 9.25 -0.15 -9.91
N GLU A 55 10.46 -0.45 -9.48
CA GLU A 55 10.96 -1.83 -9.35
C GLU A 55 10.95 -2.31 -7.88
N LEU A 56 10.41 -1.47 -6.97
CA LEU A 56 10.43 -1.72 -5.53
C LEU A 56 9.10 -1.32 -4.90
N VAL A 57 8.69 -2.11 -3.91
CA VAL A 57 7.70 -1.70 -2.92
C VAL A 57 8.34 -1.74 -1.56
N THR A 58 8.02 -0.77 -0.71
CA THR A 58 8.37 -0.83 0.72
C THR A 58 7.10 -0.91 1.52
N TYR A 59 6.97 -1.94 2.36
CA TYR A 59 5.86 -2.04 3.31
C TYR A 59 6.40 -1.98 4.74
N GLN A 60 5.61 -1.37 5.61
CA GLN A 60 5.90 -1.30 7.03
C GLN A 60 5.06 -2.35 7.77
N ARG A 61 5.70 -3.17 8.58
CA ARG A 61 5.03 -4.12 9.50
C ARG A 61 4.50 -3.39 10.74
N MET A 62 3.62 -4.05 11.49
CA MET A 62 3.03 -3.48 12.70
C MET A 62 4.04 -3.20 13.83
N ASN A 63 5.18 -3.91 13.85
CA ASN A 63 6.30 -3.65 14.76
C ASN A 63 7.17 -2.44 14.34
N GLY A 64 6.85 -1.79 13.21
CA GLY A 64 7.57 -0.64 12.69
C GLY A 64 8.69 -0.97 11.69
N GLU A 65 9.03 -2.24 11.51
CA GLU A 65 10.02 -2.71 10.54
C GLU A 65 9.62 -2.32 9.11
N LEU A 66 10.56 -1.76 8.36
CA LEU A 66 10.39 -1.47 6.93
C LEU A 66 11.04 -2.59 6.13
N VAL A 67 10.26 -3.19 5.25
CA VAL A 67 10.73 -4.24 4.34
C VAL A 67 10.61 -3.71 2.92
N SER A 68 11.75 -3.54 2.26
CA SER A 68 11.82 -3.21 0.83
C SER A 68 11.99 -4.50 0.04
N ALA A 69 11.10 -4.74 -0.91
CA ALA A 69 11.08 -5.94 -1.73
C ALA A 69 11.02 -5.57 -3.21
N PRO A 70 11.74 -6.32 -4.08
CA PRO A 70 11.59 -6.20 -5.52
C PRO A 70 10.13 -6.40 -5.93
N ALA A 71 9.66 -5.51 -6.79
CA ALA A 71 8.29 -5.50 -7.26
C ALA A 71 8.24 -5.31 -8.78
N LEU A 72 7.29 -5.99 -9.42
CA LEU A 72 6.93 -5.79 -10.82
C LEU A 72 5.51 -5.27 -10.88
N PHE A 73 5.35 -4.06 -11.41
CA PHE A 73 4.06 -3.42 -11.57
C PHE A 73 3.68 -3.42 -13.06
N ASP A 74 2.53 -3.97 -13.39
CA ASP A 74 1.93 -3.86 -14.71
C ASP A 74 0.80 -2.82 -14.63
N ASP A 75 1.09 -1.59 -15.04
CA ASP A 75 0.10 -0.50 -15.05
C ASP A 75 -1.06 -0.76 -16.02
N THR A 76 -0.90 -1.63 -17.01
CA THR A 76 -1.95 -1.96 -17.98
C THR A 76 -2.93 -2.96 -17.38
N ALA A 77 -2.42 -3.98 -16.71
CA ALA A 77 -3.22 -5.01 -16.04
C ALA A 77 -3.68 -4.60 -14.63
N GLY A 78 -3.06 -3.56 -14.05
CA GLY A 78 -3.27 -3.17 -12.66
C GLY A 78 -2.78 -4.23 -11.68
N THR A 79 -1.69 -4.94 -12.00
CA THR A 79 -1.15 -6.02 -11.16
C THR A 79 0.20 -5.64 -10.56
N LEU A 80 0.45 -6.17 -9.38
CA LEU A 80 1.65 -5.99 -8.58
C LEU A 80 2.13 -7.36 -8.11
N GLU A 81 3.30 -7.76 -8.57
CA GLU A 81 4.01 -8.93 -8.06
C GLU A 81 5.14 -8.46 -7.15
N VAL A 82 5.08 -8.86 -5.88
CA VAL A 82 6.13 -8.61 -4.89
C VAL A 82 6.87 -9.92 -4.68
N SER A 83 8.15 -9.95 -5.08
CA SER A 83 8.93 -11.18 -5.14
C SER A 83 8.93 -11.95 -3.82
N GLY A 84 8.44 -13.19 -3.84
CA GLY A 84 8.38 -14.07 -2.67
C GLY A 84 7.41 -13.64 -1.56
N THR A 85 6.59 -12.61 -1.78
CA THR A 85 5.72 -12.04 -0.74
C THR A 85 4.26 -11.97 -1.17
N ALA A 86 3.95 -11.39 -2.33
CA ALA A 86 2.55 -11.13 -2.68
C ALA A 86 2.30 -11.07 -4.20
N THR A 87 1.07 -11.38 -4.59
CA THR A 87 0.55 -11.13 -5.93
C THR A 87 -0.79 -10.41 -5.77
N LEU A 88 -0.85 -9.15 -6.18
CA LEU A 88 -1.95 -8.26 -5.87
C LEU A 88 -2.47 -7.59 -7.15
N THR A 89 -3.77 -7.36 -7.19
CA THR A 89 -4.40 -6.37 -8.06
C THR A 89 -4.43 -5.05 -7.32
N VAL A 90 -4.10 -3.97 -8.03
CA VAL A 90 -4.10 -2.60 -7.52
C VAL A 90 -5.21 -1.82 -8.19
N GLU A 91 -6.17 -1.39 -7.38
CA GLU A 91 -7.33 -0.62 -7.84
C GLU A 91 -7.29 0.77 -7.23
N ARG A 92 -7.20 1.80 -8.08
CA ARG A 92 -7.31 3.19 -7.66
C ARG A 92 -8.78 3.62 -7.66
N LEU A 93 -9.36 3.72 -6.46
CA LEU A 93 -10.77 4.10 -6.27
C LEU A 93 -10.96 5.62 -6.39
N THR A 94 -10.04 6.38 -5.78
CA THR A 94 -9.99 7.84 -5.84
C THR A 94 -8.53 8.29 -5.80
N PRO A 95 -8.20 9.59 -6.02
CA PRO A 95 -6.84 10.07 -5.88
C PRO A 95 -6.16 9.74 -4.54
N ASP A 96 -6.95 9.62 -3.47
CA ASP A 96 -6.48 9.40 -2.09
C ASP A 96 -6.88 8.02 -1.51
N GLN A 97 -7.46 7.13 -2.32
CA GLN A 97 -7.84 5.78 -1.89
C GLN A 97 -7.40 4.71 -2.90
N LEU A 98 -6.71 3.69 -2.40
CA LEU A 98 -6.38 2.47 -3.14
C LEU A 98 -7.03 1.26 -2.46
N ARG A 99 -7.32 0.25 -3.27
CA ARG A 99 -7.61 -1.10 -2.81
C ARG A 99 -6.57 -2.05 -3.38
N LEU A 100 -5.99 -2.86 -2.52
CA LEU A 100 -5.11 -3.96 -2.91
C LEU A 100 -5.83 -5.27 -2.59
N HIS A 101 -5.87 -6.21 -3.53
CA HIS A 101 -6.47 -7.52 -3.27
C HIS A 101 -5.79 -8.62 -4.07
N GLY A 102 -5.71 -9.83 -3.52
CA GLY A 102 -5.00 -10.93 -4.16
C GLY A 102 -4.51 -11.92 -3.11
N HIS A 103 -3.23 -12.26 -3.16
CA HIS A 103 -2.61 -13.18 -2.20
C HIS A 103 -1.37 -12.57 -1.56
N LEU A 104 -1.26 -12.71 -0.24
CA LEU A 104 -0.09 -12.41 0.57
C LEU A 104 0.37 -13.71 1.24
N ASP A 105 1.62 -14.11 1.02
CA ASP A 105 2.17 -15.39 1.49
C ASP A 105 1.27 -16.59 1.13
N GLY A 106 0.67 -16.55 -0.07
CA GLY A 106 -0.26 -17.57 -0.58
C GLY A 106 -1.67 -17.51 -0.02
N ARG A 107 -1.97 -16.59 0.91
CA ARG A 107 -3.28 -16.44 1.55
C ARG A 107 -4.08 -15.28 0.94
N PRO A 108 -5.39 -15.45 0.67
CA PRO A 108 -6.24 -14.37 0.19
C PRO A 108 -6.17 -13.14 1.10
N VAL A 109 -5.85 -11.99 0.51
CA VAL A 109 -5.74 -10.71 1.21
C VAL A 109 -6.57 -9.64 0.50
N ALA A 110 -7.16 -8.75 1.29
CA ALA A 110 -7.75 -7.51 0.81
C ALA A 110 -7.39 -6.37 1.75
N MET A 111 -6.93 -5.24 1.20
CA MET A 111 -6.51 -4.08 1.95
C MET A 111 -7.13 -2.81 1.39
N SER A 112 -7.66 -1.98 2.29
CA SER A 112 -8.10 -0.62 2.00
C SER A 112 -6.99 0.34 2.42
N LEU A 113 -6.56 1.21 1.52
CA LEU A 113 -5.43 2.10 1.71
C LEU A 113 -5.86 3.56 1.53
N ARG A 114 -5.34 4.43 2.38
CA ARG A 114 -5.54 5.88 2.30
C ARG A 114 -4.21 6.59 2.09
N ARG A 115 -4.17 7.53 1.15
CA ARG A 115 -2.96 8.30 0.86
C ARG A 115 -2.59 9.12 2.09
N MET A 116 -1.32 9.08 2.47
CA MET A 116 -0.78 9.97 3.48
C MET A 116 -0.54 11.34 2.84
N ASP A 117 -1.11 12.38 3.45
CA ASP A 117 -0.80 13.74 3.05
C ASP A 117 0.64 14.06 3.51
N HIS A 118 1.50 14.45 2.57
CA HIS A 118 2.88 14.85 2.88
C HIS A 118 2.94 16.06 3.84
N ASN A 119 1.86 16.85 3.93
CA ASN A 119 1.73 17.97 4.87
C ASN A 119 1.20 17.54 6.25
N SER A 120 0.78 16.29 6.41
CA SER A 120 0.25 15.73 7.66
C SER A 120 1.30 15.13 8.60
N PHE A 121 2.57 15.50 8.43
CA PHE A 121 3.62 15.26 9.44
C PHE A 121 3.86 16.50 10.32
N PRO A 122 2.95 16.89 11.23
CA PRO A 122 3.34 17.68 12.36
C PRO A 122 3.94 16.70 13.37
N LEU A 123 5.22 16.83 13.71
CA LEU A 123 5.74 16.28 14.98
C LEU A 123 5.04 16.90 16.23
N ARG A 124 3.87 17.54 16.06
CA ARG A 124 3.18 18.44 16.98
C ARG A 124 1.69 18.59 16.64
N THR A 125 0.91 17.53 16.52
CA THR A 125 -0.54 17.68 16.79
C THR A 125 -1.08 16.47 17.54
N ARG A 126 -1.38 16.73 18.82
CA ARG A 126 -2.04 15.82 19.75
C ARG A 126 -3.36 15.33 19.14
N GLY A 127 -3.58 14.02 19.21
CA GLY A 127 -4.84 13.40 18.79
C GLY A 127 -4.64 11.96 18.37
N PHE A 128 -4.06 11.16 19.26
CA PHE A 128 -4.05 9.71 19.16
C PHE A 128 -5.52 9.26 19.20
N ASN A 129 -6.15 9.02 18.05
CA ASN A 129 -7.44 8.33 17.99
C ASN A 129 -7.16 6.85 18.16
N TRP A 130 -7.07 6.40 19.41
CA TRP A 130 -7.15 4.99 19.74
C TRP A 130 -8.55 4.51 19.34
N VAL A 131 -8.69 3.78 18.23
CA VAL A 131 -9.73 2.78 18.17
C VAL A 131 -9.19 1.55 18.90
N GLN A 132 -9.26 1.62 20.23
CA GLN A 132 -9.30 0.44 21.08
C GLN A 132 -10.76 0.24 21.47
N ASP A 133 -11.49 -0.55 20.69
CA ASP A 133 -12.63 -1.26 21.26
C ASP A 133 -12.06 -2.51 21.94
N TYR A 134 -11.87 -2.44 23.26
CA TYR A 134 -11.76 -3.64 24.07
C TYR A 134 -13.16 -4.27 24.15
N PRO A 135 -13.37 -5.51 23.67
CA PRO A 135 -14.60 -6.22 24.01
C PRO A 135 -14.59 -6.53 25.50
N TYR A 136 -15.55 -5.94 26.21
CA TYR A 136 -15.94 -6.35 27.55
C TYR A 136 -16.36 -7.82 27.50
N PHE A 137 -15.61 -8.70 28.16
CA PHE A 137 -16.13 -10.02 28.54
C PHE A 137 -16.61 -9.91 29.99
N ARG A 138 -17.92 -10.12 30.19
CA ARG A 138 -18.52 -10.37 31.51
C ARG A 138 -18.47 -11.86 31.82
#